data_AF-A0A0D3KRU1-F1
#
_entry.id   AF-A0A0D3KRU1-F1
#
_cell.length_a   1.000
_cell.length_b   1.000
_cell.length_c   1.000
_cell.angle_alpha   90.00
_cell.angle_beta   90.00
_cell.angle_gamma   90.00
#
_symmetry.space_group_name_H-M   'P 1'
#
loop_
_entity.id
_entity.type
_entity.pdbx_description
1 polymer ?
#
loop_
_entity_poly.entity_id
_entity_poly.type
_entity_poly.pdbx_seq_one_letter_code
_entity_poly.pdbx_strand_id
1 'polypeptide(L)'
;MNSLVQSLFMTHAFRAGIYSWSSTAAAEADGEAASAAQPAAAIADNVCFELQRLFVALHHSEATSYDPTALTDALSLDTSVQQDAQEFNKLLLSLIETHLRRSPEPALQSLVQSTFRGESCYRTVCARCERPFASSATRHPLYELELRLKPSGGTALQESLLEYVCKEELEGVECGHCSSRQNATRNICLASLPPVLSLQLLRF
;
A
#
# COMPACT_ATOMS: atom_id res chain seq x y z
N MET A 1 13.90 -6.75 1.31
CA MET A 1 13.28 -6.76 2.65
C MET A 1 13.82 -5.68 3.58
N ASN A 2 15.10 -5.73 4.00
CA ASN A 2 15.64 -4.82 5.04
C ASN A 2 15.41 -3.34 4.77
N SER A 3 15.62 -2.88 3.54
CA SER A 3 15.37 -1.49 3.14
C SER A 3 13.92 -1.05 3.41
N LEU A 4 12.94 -1.90 3.10
CA LEU A 4 11.53 -1.60 3.30
C LEU A 4 11.15 -1.62 4.78
N VAL A 5 11.65 -2.60 5.55
CA VAL A 5 11.42 -2.66 6.99
C VAL A 5 11.97 -1.42 7.69
N GLN A 6 13.15 -0.93 7.27
CA GLN A 6 13.71 0.32 7.79
C GLN A 6 12.85 1.54 7.41
N SER A 7 12.35 1.62 6.16
CA SER A 7 11.42 2.68 5.76
C SER A 7 10.12 2.67 6.58
N LEU A 8 9.56 1.49 6.85
CA LEU A 8 8.37 1.33 7.69
C LEU A 8 8.67 1.71 9.15
N PHE A 9 9.81 1.31 9.69
CA PHE A 9 10.26 1.70 11.03
C PHE A 9 10.41 3.21 11.20
N MET A 10 10.92 3.89 10.17
CA MET A 10 11.05 5.36 10.17
C MET A 10 9.71 6.08 10.02
N THR A 11 8.65 5.38 9.62
CA THR A 11 7.31 5.95 9.54
C THR A 11 6.66 5.97 10.93
N HIS A 12 6.77 7.11 11.62
CA HIS A 12 6.39 7.22 13.04
C HIS A 12 4.94 6.80 13.32
N ALA A 13 3.97 7.24 12.51
CA ALA A 13 2.57 6.88 12.69
C ALA A 13 2.36 5.37 12.62
N PHE A 14 2.96 4.73 11.62
CA PHE A 14 2.92 3.29 11.44
C PHE A 14 3.61 2.56 12.60
N ARG A 15 4.84 2.96 12.95
CA ARG A 15 5.59 2.36 14.07
C ARG A 15 4.83 2.46 15.39
N ALA A 16 4.23 3.62 15.70
CA ALA A 16 3.44 3.82 16.91
C ALA A 16 2.21 2.90 16.94
N GLY A 17 1.51 2.76 15.81
CA GLY A 17 0.38 1.82 15.71
C GLY A 17 0.84 0.36 15.82
N ILE A 18 1.99 0.00 15.25
CA ILE A 18 2.55 -1.33 15.47
C ILE A 18 2.85 -1.55 16.96
N TYR A 19 3.39 -0.59 17.70
CA TYR A 19 3.58 -0.75 19.15
C TYR A 19 2.30 -0.85 19.97
N SER A 20 1.21 -0.19 19.57
CA SER A 20 -0.07 -0.29 20.28
C SER A 20 -0.87 -1.54 19.92
N TRP A 21 -0.46 -2.29 18.91
CA TRP A 21 -1.07 -3.58 18.60
C TRP A 21 -0.92 -4.57 19.76
N SER A 22 -2.01 -5.26 20.08
CA SER A 22 -2.01 -6.37 21.03
C SER A 22 -2.73 -7.56 20.40
N SER A 23 -2.19 -8.76 20.58
CA SER A 23 -2.86 -9.97 20.10
C SER A 23 -4.25 -10.09 20.72
N THR A 24 -5.27 -10.31 19.88
CA THR A 24 -6.63 -10.61 20.34
C THR A 24 -6.70 -11.95 21.09
N ALA A 25 -5.74 -12.87 20.87
CA ALA A 25 -5.65 -14.13 21.60
C ALA A 25 -5.27 -13.93 23.08
N ALA A 26 -4.60 -12.83 23.44
CA ALA A 26 -4.34 -12.49 24.84
C ALA A 26 -5.59 -12.01 25.58
N ALA A 27 -6.60 -11.51 24.86
CA ALA A 27 -7.88 -11.10 25.45
C ALA A 27 -8.84 -12.30 25.67
N GLU A 28 -8.62 -13.41 24.98
CA GLU A 28 -9.41 -14.66 25.14
C GLU A 28 -8.76 -15.65 26.12
N ALA A 29 -7.54 -15.40 26.60
CA ALA A 29 -6.83 -16.28 27.54
C ALA A 29 -7.41 -16.29 28.97
N ASP A 30 -8.34 -15.38 29.31
CA ASP A 30 -9.09 -15.38 30.57
C ASP A 30 -10.46 -16.10 30.47
N GLY A 31 -10.82 -16.67 29.32
CA GLY A 31 -12.11 -17.33 29.11
C GLY A 31 -12.04 -18.46 28.09
N GLU A 32 -11.96 -19.69 28.59
CA GLU A 32 -12.14 -20.99 27.92
C GLU A 32 -12.57 -20.99 26.43
N ALA A 33 -11.68 -21.60 25.62
CA ALA A 33 -11.87 -22.31 24.36
C ALA A 33 -11.05 -21.73 23.19
N ALA A 34 -9.81 -22.19 23.09
CA ALA A 34 -9.01 -22.10 21.86
C ALA A 34 -9.72 -22.90 20.75
N SER A 35 -10.67 -22.27 20.06
CA SER A 35 -11.22 -22.80 18.83
C SER A 35 -10.22 -22.57 17.70
N ALA A 36 -10.05 -23.59 16.85
CA ALA A 36 -9.04 -23.68 15.81
C ALA A 36 -8.90 -22.37 15.00
N ALA A 37 -7.90 -21.55 15.37
CA ALA A 37 -7.49 -20.41 14.57
C ALA A 37 -7.09 -20.93 13.18
N GLN A 38 -7.70 -20.36 12.14
CA GLN A 38 -7.33 -20.67 10.75
C GLN A 38 -5.82 -20.43 10.59
N PRO A 39 -5.07 -21.29 9.88
CA PRO A 39 -3.60 -21.21 9.82
C PRO A 39 -3.09 -19.83 9.39
N ALA A 40 -3.80 -19.14 8.49
CA ALA A 40 -3.48 -17.77 8.08
C ALA A 40 -3.58 -16.73 9.23
N ALA A 41 -4.48 -16.92 10.19
CA ALA A 41 -4.62 -16.05 11.36
C ALA A 41 -3.42 -16.21 12.31
N ALA A 42 -3.02 -17.45 12.59
CA ALA A 42 -1.86 -17.74 13.43
C ALA A 42 -0.54 -17.25 12.79
N ILE A 43 -0.39 -17.41 11.47
CA ILE A 43 0.80 -16.98 10.72
C ILE A 43 1.00 -15.47 10.81
N ALA A 44 -0.05 -14.66 10.72
CA ALA A 44 0.13 -13.22 10.65
C ALA A 44 -0.13 -12.45 11.95
N ASP A 45 -0.66 -13.12 12.98
CA ASP A 45 -0.43 -12.70 14.38
C ASP A 45 1.06 -12.81 14.73
N ASN A 46 1.75 -13.84 14.22
CA ASN A 46 3.20 -13.97 14.33
C ASN A 46 3.93 -12.83 13.57
N VAL A 47 3.46 -12.41 12.39
CA VAL A 47 4.09 -11.31 11.64
C VAL A 47 4.02 -9.96 12.36
N CYS A 48 2.87 -9.57 12.90
CA CYS A 48 2.75 -8.30 13.65
C CYS A 48 3.62 -8.33 14.91
N PHE A 49 3.65 -9.47 15.61
CA PHE A 49 4.50 -9.68 16.77
C PHE A 49 5.99 -9.60 16.45
N GLU A 50 6.45 -10.27 15.40
CA GLU A 50 7.86 -10.22 14.99
C GLU A 50 8.27 -8.83 14.47
N LEU A 51 7.35 -8.10 13.82
CA LEU A 51 7.56 -6.69 13.48
C LEU A 51 7.70 -5.81 14.73
N GLN A 52 6.86 -6.00 15.74
CA GLN A 52 6.99 -5.29 17.01
C GLN A 52 8.35 -5.56 17.67
N ARG A 53 8.76 -6.84 17.77
CA ARG A 53 10.05 -7.24 18.34
C ARG A 53 11.21 -6.58 17.61
N LEU A 54 11.18 -6.64 16.28
CA LEU A 54 12.18 -6.01 15.42
C LEU A 54 12.21 -4.50 15.65
N PHE A 55 11.06 -3.82 15.69
CA PHE A 55 11.00 -2.37 15.92
C PHE A 55 11.47 -1.97 17.32
N VAL A 56 11.18 -2.77 18.35
CA VAL A 56 11.69 -2.53 19.72
C VAL A 56 13.21 -2.66 19.73
N ALA A 57 13.75 -3.71 19.11
CA ALA A 57 15.19 -3.90 19.02
C ALA A 57 15.88 -2.76 18.25
N LEU A 58 15.32 -2.32 17.11
CA LEU A 58 15.85 -1.17 16.37
C LEU A 58 15.81 0.15 17.16
N HIS A 59 14.87 0.29 18.10
CA HIS A 59 14.70 1.52 18.87
C HIS A 59 15.55 1.56 20.14
N HIS A 60 15.74 0.43 20.81
CA HIS A 60 16.33 0.37 22.15
C HIS A 60 17.62 -0.44 22.25
N SER A 61 17.96 -1.27 21.27
CA SER A 61 19.19 -2.06 21.32
C SER A 61 20.41 -1.18 21.07
N GLU A 62 21.50 -1.46 21.79
CA GLU A 62 22.83 -0.89 21.50
C GLU A 62 23.57 -1.65 20.39
N ALA A 63 23.00 -2.75 19.89
CA ALA A 63 23.59 -3.54 18.82
C ALA A 63 23.60 -2.78 17.49
N THR A 64 24.65 -3.00 16.68
CA THR A 64 24.80 -2.37 15.36
C THR A 64 23.89 -2.99 14.28
N SER A 65 23.32 -4.17 14.56
CA SER A 65 22.41 -4.87 13.67
C SER A 65 21.43 -5.76 14.45
N TYR A 66 20.35 -6.15 13.79
CA TYR A 66 19.36 -7.11 14.27
C TYR A 66 19.15 -8.18 13.21
N ASP A 67 19.01 -9.45 13.64
CA ASP A 67 18.76 -10.58 12.75
C ASP A 67 17.24 -10.74 12.51
N PRO A 68 16.75 -10.50 11.27
CA PRO A 68 15.33 -10.57 10.95
C PRO A 68 14.83 -11.99 10.65
N THR A 69 15.60 -13.05 10.92
CA THR A 69 15.24 -14.45 10.58
C THR A 69 13.84 -14.84 11.09
N ALA A 70 13.47 -14.45 12.30
CA ALA A 70 12.13 -14.74 12.83
C ALA A 70 11.00 -14.09 12.02
N LEU A 71 11.24 -12.88 11.48
CA LEU A 71 10.29 -12.20 10.61
C LEU A 71 10.23 -12.86 9.23
N THR A 72 11.37 -13.29 8.66
CA THR A 72 11.38 -14.00 7.37
C THR A 72 10.64 -15.33 7.47
N ASP A 73 10.81 -16.04 8.59
CA ASP A 73 10.11 -17.30 8.86
C ASP A 73 8.60 -17.08 9.01
N ALA A 74 8.20 -16.05 9.76
CA ALA A 74 6.79 -15.67 9.91
C ALA A 74 6.14 -15.28 8.57
N LEU A 75 6.89 -14.65 7.67
CA LEU A 75 6.46 -14.31 6.32
C LEU A 75 6.59 -15.48 5.32
N SER A 76 7.16 -16.61 5.73
CA SER A 76 7.47 -17.76 4.86
C SER A 76 8.25 -17.36 3.61
N LEU A 77 9.22 -16.44 3.75
CA LEU A 77 10.05 -15.97 2.65
C LEU A 77 11.20 -16.92 2.37
N ASP A 78 11.41 -17.25 1.10
CA ASP A 78 12.63 -17.90 0.67
C ASP A 78 13.77 -16.86 0.59
N THR A 79 14.68 -16.90 1.56
CA THR A 79 15.82 -15.97 1.64
C THR A 79 16.86 -16.19 0.56
N SER A 80 16.79 -17.29 -0.21
CA SER A 80 17.70 -17.55 -1.32
C SER A 80 17.31 -16.83 -2.62
N VAL A 81 16.07 -16.32 -2.69
CA VAL A 81 15.51 -15.69 -3.89
C VAL A 81 15.41 -14.17 -3.71
N GLN A 82 15.88 -13.43 -4.71
CA GLN A 82 15.63 -11.98 -4.76
C GLN A 82 14.17 -11.73 -5.13
N GLN A 83 13.49 -10.94 -4.30
CA GLN A 83 12.11 -10.51 -4.57
C GLN A 83 12.06 -9.07 -5.05
N ASP A 84 11.07 -8.79 -5.89
CA ASP A 84 10.70 -7.43 -6.22
C ASP A 84 10.25 -6.69 -4.95
N ALA A 85 10.87 -5.54 -4.69
CA ALA A 85 10.62 -4.77 -3.46
C ALA A 85 9.21 -4.18 -3.41
N GLN A 86 8.65 -3.80 -4.57
CA GLN A 86 7.32 -3.22 -4.68
C GLN A 86 6.26 -4.29 -4.39
N GLU A 87 6.38 -5.46 -5.01
CA GLU A 87 5.48 -6.58 -4.76
C GLU A 87 5.54 -7.04 -3.30
N PHE A 88 6.74 -7.18 -2.75
CA PHE A 88 6.92 -7.52 -1.34
C PHE A 88 6.24 -6.50 -0.41
N ASN A 89 6.39 -5.20 -0.67
CA ASN A 89 5.77 -4.15 0.16
C ASN A 89 4.22 -4.22 0.10
N LYS A 90 3.64 -4.42 -1.08
CA LYS A 90 2.19 -4.58 -1.26
C LYS A 90 1.66 -5.77 -0.46
N LEU A 91 2.34 -6.92 -0.55
CA LEU A 91 1.95 -8.13 0.16
C LEU A 91 2.07 -7.94 1.67
N LEU A 92 3.18 -7.37 2.15
CA LEU A 92 3.40 -7.10 3.57
C LEU A 92 2.34 -6.16 4.15
N LEU A 93 2.07 -5.03 3.50
CA LEU A 93 1.07 -4.07 3.96
C LEU A 93 -0.35 -4.66 3.93
N SER A 94 -0.70 -5.45 2.91
CA SER A 94 -1.98 -6.16 2.83
C SER A 94 -2.16 -7.17 3.96
N LEU A 95 -1.10 -7.90 4.29
CA LEU A 95 -1.08 -8.85 5.39
C LEU A 95 -1.29 -8.13 6.73
N ILE A 96 -0.51 -7.08 7.00
CA ILE A 96 -0.63 -6.28 8.22
C ILE A 96 -2.03 -5.66 8.31
N GLU A 97 -2.55 -5.06 7.24
CA GLU A 97 -3.89 -4.47 7.19
C GLU A 97 -4.96 -5.51 7.55
N THR A 98 -4.84 -6.73 7.04
CA THR A 98 -5.79 -7.81 7.33
C THR A 98 -5.84 -8.17 8.81
N HIS A 99 -4.70 -8.11 9.51
CA HIS A 99 -4.62 -8.39 10.94
C HIS A 99 -5.10 -7.22 11.77
N LEU A 100 -4.66 -6.01 11.45
CA LEU A 100 -5.06 -4.83 12.20
C LEU A 100 -6.56 -4.57 12.13
N ARG A 101 -7.24 -4.96 11.04
CA ARG A 101 -8.71 -4.92 10.92
C ARG A 101 -9.45 -5.74 11.98
N ARG A 102 -8.79 -6.71 12.62
CA ARG A 102 -9.37 -7.51 13.72
C ARG A 102 -9.16 -6.89 15.09
N SER A 103 -8.32 -5.86 15.20
CA SER A 103 -8.06 -5.16 16.45
C SER A 103 -9.35 -4.49 16.96
N PRO A 104 -9.63 -4.50 18.27
CA PRO A 104 -10.75 -3.75 18.84
C PRO A 104 -10.58 -2.23 18.69
N GLU A 105 -9.37 -1.74 18.44
CA GLU A 105 -9.08 -0.31 18.31
C GLU A 105 -9.29 0.19 16.85
N PRO A 106 -10.25 1.11 16.59
CA PRO A 106 -10.54 1.59 15.24
C PRO A 106 -9.36 2.28 14.54
N ALA A 107 -8.49 2.94 15.31
CA ALA A 107 -7.28 3.58 14.79
C ALA A 107 -6.32 2.55 14.20
N LEU A 108 -6.22 1.36 14.80
CA LEU A 108 -5.41 0.26 14.27
C LEU A 108 -6.03 -0.36 13.02
N GLN A 109 -7.35 -0.58 13.03
CA GLN A 109 -8.06 -1.14 11.86
C GLN A 109 -7.82 -0.34 10.57
N SER A 110 -7.59 0.97 10.71
CA SER A 110 -7.36 1.90 9.63
C SER A 110 -5.91 2.38 9.50
N LEU A 111 -4.95 1.79 10.24
CA LEU A 111 -3.57 2.30 10.33
C LEU A 111 -2.87 2.34 8.97
N VAL A 112 -2.94 1.24 8.21
CA VAL A 112 -2.29 1.13 6.89
C VAL A 112 -2.91 2.13 5.91
N GLN A 113 -4.23 2.23 5.90
CA GLN A 113 -4.96 3.11 4.99
C GLN A 113 -4.73 4.59 5.36
N SER A 114 -4.85 4.95 6.63
CA SER A 114 -4.63 6.32 7.10
C SER A 114 -3.20 6.80 6.89
N THR A 115 -2.22 5.90 6.85
CA THR A 115 -0.81 6.25 6.65
C THR A 115 -0.41 6.29 5.17
N PHE A 116 -0.82 5.29 4.38
CA PHE A 116 -0.27 5.04 3.04
C PHE A 116 -1.30 5.12 1.91
N ARG A 117 -2.60 5.21 2.19
CA ARG A 117 -3.64 5.22 1.14
C ARG A 117 -4.13 6.63 0.82
N GLY A 118 -3.95 7.04 -0.43
CA GLY A 118 -4.69 8.12 -1.08
C GLY A 118 -5.80 7.58 -1.97
N GLU A 119 -6.32 8.46 -2.82
CA GLU A 119 -7.36 8.12 -3.79
C GLU A 119 -7.06 8.75 -5.15
N SER A 120 -7.36 8.02 -6.21
CA SER A 120 -7.33 8.51 -7.58
C SER A 120 -8.64 8.23 -8.30
N CYS A 121 -8.90 8.93 -9.40
CA CYS A 121 -9.98 8.61 -10.31
C CYS A 121 -9.56 8.83 -11.77
N TYR A 122 -10.25 8.17 -12.70
CA TYR A 122 -10.04 8.38 -14.13
C TYR A 122 -11.04 9.39 -14.66
N ARG A 123 -10.57 10.58 -15.05
CA ARG A 123 -11.43 11.57 -15.69
C ARG A 123 -11.42 11.33 -17.20
N THR A 124 -12.51 10.77 -17.71
CA THR A 124 -12.75 10.53 -19.14
C THR A 124 -13.84 11.49 -19.63
N VAL A 125 -13.52 12.32 -20.61
CA VAL A 125 -14.42 13.34 -21.16
C VAL A 125 -14.63 13.08 -22.65
N CYS A 126 -15.89 13.01 -23.08
CA CYS A 126 -16.25 12.83 -24.49
C CYS A 126 -15.82 14.04 -25.31
N ALA A 127 -15.13 13.84 -26.43
CA ALA A 127 -14.71 14.93 -27.30
C ALA A 127 -15.87 15.58 -28.06
N ARG A 128 -17.01 14.87 -28.24
CA ARG A 128 -18.18 15.37 -28.97
C ARG A 128 -19.14 16.18 -28.11
N CYS A 129 -19.52 15.67 -26.94
CA CYS A 129 -20.51 16.31 -26.07
C CYS A 129 -19.89 16.98 -24.84
N GLU A 130 -18.58 16.88 -24.66
CA GLU A 130 -17.80 17.49 -23.58
C GLU A 130 -18.22 17.07 -22.16
N ARG A 131 -19.08 16.05 -22.04
CA ARG A 131 -19.52 15.52 -20.75
C ARG A 131 -18.54 14.45 -20.24
N PRO A 132 -18.24 14.46 -18.93
CA PRO A 132 -17.51 13.38 -18.31
C PRO A 132 -18.33 12.08 -18.32
N PHE A 133 -17.64 10.96 -18.38
CA PHE A 133 -18.24 9.63 -18.29
C PHE A 133 -18.65 9.38 -16.83
N ALA A 134 -19.70 8.58 -16.61
CA ALA A 134 -20.16 8.27 -15.25
C ALA A 134 -19.06 7.60 -14.40
N SER A 135 -18.19 6.80 -15.04
CA SER A 135 -17.03 6.17 -14.39
C SER A 135 -16.03 7.17 -13.80
N SER A 136 -16.06 8.43 -14.22
CA SER A 136 -15.18 9.48 -13.68
C SER A 136 -15.52 9.94 -12.28
N ALA A 137 -16.69 9.56 -11.75
CA ALA A 137 -17.04 9.76 -10.34
C ALA A 137 -16.46 8.68 -9.43
N THR A 138 -16.04 7.53 -9.98
CA THR A 138 -15.52 6.40 -9.20
C THR A 138 -14.11 6.68 -8.71
N ARG A 139 -13.91 6.54 -7.39
CA ARG A 139 -12.61 6.67 -6.73
C ARG A 139 -11.98 5.30 -6.51
N HIS A 140 -10.67 5.25 -6.66
CA HIS A 140 -9.86 4.04 -6.51
C HIS A 140 -8.78 4.27 -5.44
N PRO A 141 -8.51 3.29 -4.56
CA PRO A 141 -7.39 3.34 -3.64
C PRO A 141 -6.06 3.55 -4.37
N LEU A 142 -5.20 4.39 -3.80
CA LEU A 142 -3.87 4.67 -4.32
C LEU A 142 -2.84 4.52 -3.20
N TYR A 143 -2.01 3.49 -3.26
CA TYR A 143 -0.93 3.28 -2.26
C TYR A 143 0.44 3.75 -2.76
N GLU A 144 0.58 3.91 -4.07
CA GLU A 144 1.83 4.30 -4.72
C GLU A 144 1.56 4.93 -6.09
N LEU A 145 2.53 5.70 -6.57
CA LEU A 145 2.57 6.22 -7.94
C LEU A 145 3.65 5.51 -8.73
N GLU A 146 3.25 4.85 -9.81
CA GLU A 146 4.17 4.19 -10.74
C GLU A 146 4.60 5.18 -11.83
N LEU A 147 5.82 5.69 -11.70
CA LEU A 147 6.36 6.76 -12.53
C LEU A 147 7.30 6.21 -13.59
N ARG A 148 7.00 6.49 -14.85
CA ARG A 148 7.91 6.20 -15.97
C ARG A 148 9.04 7.23 -16.00
N LEU A 149 10.27 6.75 -16.11
CA LEU A 149 11.45 7.60 -16.30
C LEU A 149 11.77 7.68 -17.80
N LYS A 150 12.14 8.88 -18.29
CA LYS A 150 12.60 9.01 -19.68
C LYS A 150 14.05 8.51 -19.81
N PRO A 151 14.40 7.83 -20.92
CA PRO A 151 15.74 7.28 -21.12
C PRO A 151 16.85 8.33 -21.25
N SER A 152 16.51 9.55 -21.69
CA SER A 152 17.45 10.66 -21.77
C SER A 152 17.71 11.20 -20.37
N GLY A 153 18.82 10.78 -19.75
CA GLY A 153 19.22 11.18 -18.41
C GLY A 153 19.01 12.69 -18.19
N GLY A 154 18.15 13.03 -17.23
CA GLY A 154 17.75 14.41 -16.99
C GLY A 154 16.28 14.63 -16.62
N THR A 155 15.40 13.64 -16.74
CA THR A 155 13.99 13.81 -16.31
C THR A 155 13.92 14.13 -14.82
N ALA A 156 13.51 15.36 -14.49
CA ALA A 156 13.16 15.72 -13.13
C ALA A 156 11.95 14.90 -12.69
N LEU A 157 11.88 14.50 -11.41
CA LEU A 157 10.72 13.80 -10.84
C LEU A 157 9.39 14.50 -11.17
N GLN A 158 9.43 15.83 -11.21
CA GLN A 158 8.30 16.68 -11.59
C GLN A 158 7.76 16.36 -12.98
N GLU A 159 8.62 16.11 -13.97
CA GLU A 159 8.21 15.78 -15.33
C GLU A 159 7.52 14.43 -15.38
N SER A 160 8.07 13.43 -14.70
CA SER A 160 7.43 12.10 -14.59
C SER A 160 6.06 12.18 -13.91
N LEU A 161 5.91 13.04 -12.89
CA LEU A 161 4.62 13.28 -12.24
C LEU A 161 3.62 13.99 -13.16
N LEU A 162 4.07 14.99 -13.93
CA LEU A 162 3.23 15.67 -14.92
C LEU A 162 2.79 14.72 -16.05
N GLU A 163 3.68 13.85 -16.50
CA GLU A 163 3.38 12.82 -17.48
C GLU A 163 2.37 11.79 -16.93
N TYR A 164 2.51 11.38 -15.66
CA TYR A 164 1.60 10.45 -14.99
C TYR A 164 0.14 10.93 -14.98
N VAL A 165 -0.08 12.24 -14.81
CA VAL A 165 -1.43 12.84 -14.82
C VAL A 165 -1.82 13.44 -16.17
N CYS A 166 -0.99 13.27 -17.20
CA CYS A 166 -1.23 13.81 -18.53
C CYS A 166 -2.47 13.18 -19.17
N LYS A 167 -3.09 13.93 -20.09
CA LYS A 167 -4.22 13.42 -20.87
C LYS A 167 -3.74 12.48 -21.96
N GLU A 168 -4.41 11.37 -22.10
CA GLU A 168 -4.32 10.47 -23.25
C GLU A 168 -5.62 10.53 -24.06
N GLU A 169 -5.51 10.30 -25.36
CA GLU A 169 -6.65 10.20 -26.25
C GLU A 169 -7.15 8.75 -26.33
N LEU A 170 -8.46 8.59 -26.28
CA LEU A 170 -9.15 7.32 -26.44
C LEU A 170 -10.01 7.41 -27.69
N GLU A 171 -9.80 6.47 -28.61
CA GLU A 171 -10.57 6.39 -29.85
C GLU A 171 -11.73 5.41 -29.73
N GLY A 172 -12.89 5.81 -30.26
CA GLY A 172 -14.03 4.91 -30.42
C GLY A 172 -14.57 4.30 -29.12
N VAL A 173 -14.61 5.07 -28.02
CA VAL A 173 -15.24 4.66 -26.76
C VAL A 173 -16.75 4.91 -26.77
N GLU A 174 -17.53 4.04 -26.15
CA GLU A 174 -18.99 4.19 -26.10
C GLU A 174 -19.39 5.29 -25.11
N CYS A 175 -20.00 6.36 -25.62
CA CYS A 175 -20.45 7.47 -24.79
C CYS A 175 -21.93 7.30 -24.46
N GLY A 176 -22.27 7.07 -23.19
CA GLY A 176 -23.66 6.92 -22.74
C GLY A 176 -24.55 8.16 -22.99
N HIS A 177 -23.96 9.36 -23.08
CA HIS A 177 -24.69 10.59 -23.40
C HIS A 177 -24.97 10.76 -24.90
N CYS A 178 -24.06 10.31 -25.76
CA CYS A 178 -24.21 10.39 -27.22
C CYS A 178 -24.85 9.13 -27.83
N SER A 179 -25.03 8.08 -27.02
CA SER A 179 -25.48 6.74 -27.42
C SER A 179 -24.77 6.23 -28.69
N SER A 180 -23.47 6.51 -28.79
CA SER A 180 -22.63 6.19 -29.95
C SER A 180 -21.16 6.17 -29.57
N ARG A 181 -20.32 5.55 -30.42
CA ARG A 181 -18.86 5.55 -30.26
C ARG A 181 -18.30 6.93 -30.59
N GLN A 182 -17.50 7.47 -29.69
CA GLN A 182 -16.91 8.80 -29.78
C GLN A 182 -15.44 8.74 -29.35
N ASN A 183 -14.66 9.72 -29.77
CA ASN A 183 -13.34 9.95 -29.18
C ASN A 183 -13.52 10.60 -27.80
N ALA A 184 -12.55 10.40 -26.91
CA ALA A 184 -12.54 10.96 -25.57
C ALA A 184 -11.11 11.26 -25.12
N THR A 185 -10.96 12.13 -24.13
CA THR A 185 -9.70 12.31 -23.42
C THR A 185 -9.80 11.69 -22.04
N ARG A 186 -8.81 10.90 -21.62
CA ARG A 186 -8.70 10.34 -20.27
C ARG A 186 -7.47 10.86 -19.57
N ASN A 187 -7.56 11.12 -18.27
CA ASN A 187 -6.38 11.35 -17.44
C ASN A 187 -6.61 10.81 -16.02
N ILE A 188 -5.53 10.55 -15.30
CA ILE A 188 -5.60 10.24 -13.87
C ILE A 188 -5.74 11.56 -13.10
N CYS A 189 -6.66 11.59 -12.13
CA CYS A 189 -6.80 12.66 -11.16
C CYS A 189 -6.46 12.13 -9.78
N LEU A 190 -5.50 12.75 -9.10
CA LEU A 190 -5.16 12.45 -7.71
C LEU A 190 -6.17 13.18 -6.82
N ALA A 191 -7.14 12.43 -6.29
CA ALA A 191 -8.25 13.00 -5.53
C ALA A 191 -7.86 13.27 -4.07
N SER A 192 -6.95 12.47 -3.51
CA SER A 192 -6.27 12.72 -2.23
C SER A 192 -4.91 12.05 -2.23
N LEU A 193 -3.96 12.63 -1.52
CA LEU A 193 -2.63 12.05 -1.28
C LEU A 193 -2.54 11.51 0.15
N PRO A 194 -1.85 10.37 0.36
CA PRO A 194 -1.58 9.87 1.70
C PRO A 194 -0.56 10.75 2.43
N PRO A 195 -0.52 10.70 3.78
CA PRO A 195 0.56 11.30 4.56
C PRO A 195 1.95 10.79 4.17
N VAL A 196 2.06 9.50 3.81
CA VAL A 196 3.29 8.90 3.29
C VAL A 196 3.05 8.45 1.85
N LEU A 197 3.63 9.18 0.90
CA LEU A 197 3.52 8.90 -0.53
C LEU A 197 4.67 8.03 -1.02
N SER A 198 4.34 6.85 -1.53
CA SER A 198 5.31 5.96 -2.19
C SER A 198 5.39 6.24 -3.69
N LEU A 199 6.61 6.44 -4.20
CA LEU A 199 6.87 6.67 -5.62
C LEU A 199 7.69 5.49 -6.16
N GLN A 200 7.07 4.65 -6.98
CA GLN A 200 7.74 3.56 -7.67
C GLN A 200 8.27 4.07 -9.01
N LEU A 201 9.59 4.06 -9.16
CA LEU A 201 10.22 4.46 -10.42
C LEU A 201 10.36 3.23 -11.31
N LEU A 202 9.61 3.19 -12.41
CA LEU A 202 9.65 2.12 -13.40
C LEU A 202 10.96 2.21 -14.20
N ARG A 203 12.00 1.53 -13.67
CA ARG A 203 13.36 1.50 -14.22
C ARG A 203 13.65 0.28 -15.10
N PHE A 204 12.81 -0.75 -14.98
CA PHE A 204 12.96 -2.04 -15.64
C PHE A 204 11.70 -2.35 -16.45
#